data_AF-A0A3S1T5A3-F1
#
_entry.id   AF-A0A3S1T5A3-F1
#
_cell.length_a   1.000
_cell.length_b   1.000
_cell.length_c   1.000
_cell.angle_alpha   90.00
_cell.angle_beta   90.00
_cell.angle_gamma   90.00
#
_symmetry.space_group_name_H-M   'P 1'
#
loop_
_entity.id
_entity.type
_entity.pdbx_description
1 polymer ?
#
loop_
_entity_poly.entity_id
_entity_poly.type
_entity_poly.pdbx_seq_one_letter_code
_entity_poly.pdbx_strand_id
1 'polypeptide(L)'
;LRIPMLEAAAKLAESDELKPKPRAALREVAANFERWQKALETTPHTELAETILEESGYTDMWKNDRSVEAPGRLENLKELIRSMEEYESLRSFLEHVALVMDAEQNAGLDAVSIMTLHSAKGLEFETVFLPGWEEGLFPHQRALDEGGRSGLEEERRLAYVGLTRAKKNLHIWFVSNRQIHGLWQSTIPSRFLEELPNAHVEVAESGNSYGGYGNSYGGGSFASGRGGQGAGRQNPYGASRFDNVGADSEKSGAFSNTYATPGWQRAQA
;
A
#
# COMPACT_ATOMS: atom_id res chain seq x y z
N LEU A 1 -26.52 42.05 9.22
CA LEU A 1 -25.20 41.93 8.56
C LEU A 1 -24.77 40.47 8.64
N ARG A 2 -24.79 39.72 7.53
CA ARG A 2 -24.23 38.35 7.45
C ARG A 2 -22.95 38.41 6.64
N ILE A 3 -21.85 38.83 7.26
CA ILE A 3 -20.52 38.68 6.66
C ILE A 3 -20.01 37.26 6.96
N PRO A 4 -19.27 36.61 6.04
CA PRO A 4 -18.61 35.33 6.29
C PRO A 4 -17.67 35.40 7.50
N MET A 5 -17.52 34.27 8.21
CA MET A 5 -16.73 34.20 9.44
C MET A 5 -15.27 34.64 9.24
N LEU A 6 -14.65 34.24 8.13
CA LEU A 6 -13.26 34.62 7.83
C LEU A 6 -13.12 36.12 7.60
N GLU A 7 -14.08 36.75 6.92
CA GLU A 7 -14.10 38.20 6.71
C GLU A 7 -14.32 38.95 8.03
N ALA A 8 -15.18 38.43 8.91
CA ALA A 8 -15.37 38.97 10.26
C ALA A 8 -14.09 38.86 11.09
N ALA A 9 -13.41 37.72 11.03
CA ALA A 9 -12.13 37.48 11.71
C ALA A 9 -11.04 38.46 11.23
N ALA A 10 -10.92 38.68 9.92
CA ALA A 10 -9.98 39.64 9.35
C ALA A 10 -10.28 41.07 9.83
N LYS A 11 -11.55 41.50 9.82
CA LYS A 11 -11.95 42.84 10.32
C LYS A 11 -11.66 43.01 11.81
N LEU A 12 -11.93 41.99 12.62
CA LEU A 12 -11.66 42.01 14.06
C LEU A 12 -10.15 42.02 14.35
N ALA A 13 -9.34 41.38 13.50
CA ALA A 13 -7.89 41.39 13.62
C ALA A 13 -7.28 42.77 13.33
N GLU A 14 -7.96 43.62 12.54
CA GLU A 14 -7.55 45.01 12.28
C GLU A 14 -8.07 46.03 13.30
N SER A 15 -8.94 45.61 14.23
CA SER A 15 -9.44 46.49 15.28
C SER A 15 -8.56 46.48 16.55
N ASP A 16 -8.85 47.40 17.47
CA ASP A 16 -8.26 47.45 18.81
C ASP A 16 -9.10 46.72 19.87
N GLU A 17 -10.09 45.92 19.46
CA GLU A 17 -10.99 45.21 20.37
C GLU A 17 -10.33 43.98 21.02
N LEU A 18 -9.27 43.45 20.43
CA LEU A 18 -8.53 42.29 20.91
C LEU A 18 -7.18 42.69 21.53
N LYS A 19 -6.77 41.95 22.57
CA LYS A 19 -5.42 42.05 23.12
C LYS A 19 -4.37 41.76 22.03
N PRO A 20 -3.14 42.30 22.13
CA PRO A 20 -2.14 42.21 21.05
C PRO A 20 -1.84 40.79 20.58
N LYS A 21 -1.68 39.82 21.49
CA LYS A 21 -1.32 38.43 21.15
C LYS A 21 -2.45 37.68 20.41
N PRO A 22 -3.70 37.61 20.93
CA PRO A 22 -4.82 37.05 20.17
C PRO A 22 -5.07 37.74 18.83
N ARG A 23 -4.91 39.07 18.78
CA ARG A 23 -5.05 39.84 17.53
C ARG A 23 -4.03 39.43 16.47
N ALA A 24 -2.76 39.30 16.86
CA ALA A 24 -1.70 38.86 15.97
C ALA A 24 -1.95 37.45 15.42
N ALA A 25 -2.33 36.51 16.30
CA ALA A 25 -2.67 35.14 15.90
C ALA A 25 -3.87 35.10 14.94
N LEU A 26 -4.93 35.88 15.21
CA LEU A 26 -6.10 35.94 14.33
C LEU A 26 -5.75 36.54 12.96
N ARG A 27 -4.91 37.56 12.94
CA ARG A 27 -4.40 38.17 11.70
C ARG A 27 -3.62 37.16 10.86
N GLU A 28 -2.73 36.41 11.50
CA GLU A 28 -1.91 35.38 10.85
C GLU A 28 -2.78 34.29 10.21
N VAL A 29 -3.73 33.73 10.98
CA VAL A 29 -4.65 32.70 10.46
C VAL A 29 -5.48 33.24 9.29
N ALA A 30 -6.05 34.45 9.42
CA ALA A 30 -6.84 35.06 8.35
C ALA A 30 -6.01 35.28 7.07
N ALA A 31 -4.77 35.76 7.21
CA ALA A 31 -3.85 35.97 6.10
C ALA A 31 -3.48 34.63 5.42
N ASN A 32 -3.23 33.56 6.20
CA ASN A 32 -2.92 32.25 5.65
C ASN A 32 -4.07 31.70 4.78
N PHE A 33 -5.32 31.77 5.26
CA PHE A 33 -6.47 31.35 4.46
C PHE A 33 -6.64 32.18 3.19
N GLU A 34 -6.44 33.50 3.25
CA GLU A 34 -6.51 34.36 2.06
C GLU A 34 -5.42 34.00 1.03
N ARG A 35 -4.20 33.72 1.48
CA ARG A 35 -3.11 33.26 0.61
C ARG A 35 -3.41 31.91 -0.02
N TRP A 36 -3.84 30.93 0.76
CA TRP A 36 -4.18 29.59 0.24
C TRP A 36 -5.36 29.63 -0.73
N GLN A 37 -6.35 30.48 -0.46
CA GLN A 37 -7.47 30.66 -1.38
C GLN A 37 -7.01 31.20 -2.74
N LYS A 38 -6.09 32.18 -2.75
CA LYS A 38 -5.50 32.71 -3.99
C LYS A 38 -4.66 31.66 -4.72
N ALA A 39 -3.94 30.82 -3.99
CA ALA A 39 -3.11 29.76 -4.55
C ALA A 39 -3.90 28.65 -5.28
N LEU A 40 -5.21 28.49 -5.01
CA LEU A 40 -6.08 27.53 -5.71
C LEU A 40 -6.09 27.73 -7.23
N GLU A 41 -5.84 28.95 -7.72
CA GLU A 41 -5.87 29.26 -9.16
C GLU A 41 -4.54 28.97 -9.86
N THR A 42 -3.43 28.90 -9.12
CA THR A 42 -2.08 28.90 -9.67
C THR A 42 -1.24 27.68 -9.28
N THR A 43 -1.68 26.93 -8.27
CA THR A 43 -0.92 25.83 -7.67
C THR A 43 -1.73 24.53 -7.81
N PRO A 44 -1.09 23.42 -8.22
CA PRO A 44 -1.73 22.10 -8.18
C PRO A 44 -2.31 21.81 -6.79
N HIS A 45 -3.47 21.17 -6.73
CA HIS A 45 -4.21 20.96 -5.48
C HIS A 45 -3.47 20.04 -4.50
N THR A 46 -2.65 19.11 -4.99
CA THR A 46 -1.78 18.26 -4.16
C THR A 46 -0.69 19.08 -3.48
N GLU A 47 0.05 19.88 -4.24
CA GLU A 47 1.08 20.79 -3.71
C GLU A 47 0.49 21.81 -2.73
N LEU A 48 -0.69 22.35 -3.04
CA LEU A 48 -1.38 23.27 -2.14
C LEU A 48 -1.80 22.59 -0.83
N ALA A 49 -2.28 21.35 -0.89
CA ALA A 49 -2.65 20.60 0.31
C ALA A 49 -1.43 20.28 1.19
N GLU A 50 -0.30 19.91 0.59
CA GLU A 50 0.98 19.76 1.31
C GLU A 50 1.39 21.08 1.98
N THR A 51 1.35 22.19 1.23
CA THR A 51 1.66 23.53 1.75
C THR A 51 0.77 23.88 2.94
N ILE A 52 -0.53 23.61 2.87
CA ILE A 52 -1.48 23.84 3.97
C ILE A 52 -1.12 22.98 5.19
N LEU A 53 -0.82 21.69 5.00
CA LEU A 53 -0.47 20.76 6.09
C LEU A 53 0.82 21.15 6.80
N GLU A 54 1.77 21.75 6.09
CA GLU A 54 3.02 22.26 6.64
C GLU A 54 2.81 23.62 7.34
N GLU A 55 2.27 24.62 6.63
CA GLU A 55 2.11 25.98 7.15
C GLU A 55 1.10 26.08 8.31
N SER A 56 0.10 25.19 8.37
CA SER A 56 -0.81 25.10 9.51
C SER A 56 -0.15 24.54 10.78
N GLY A 57 1.05 23.97 10.66
CA GLY A 57 1.74 23.27 11.74
C GLY A 57 1.15 21.89 12.06
N TYR A 58 0.18 21.39 11.29
CA TYR A 58 -0.47 20.11 11.56
C TYR A 58 0.49 18.93 11.37
N THR A 59 1.33 18.99 10.34
CA THR A 59 2.37 17.97 10.12
C THR A 59 3.40 17.97 11.24
N ASP A 60 3.85 19.15 11.67
CA ASP A 60 4.84 19.29 12.73
C ASP A 60 4.29 18.91 14.11
N MET A 61 3.00 19.15 14.34
CA MET A 61 2.30 18.63 15.52
C MET A 61 2.46 17.12 15.64
N TRP A 62 2.19 16.38 14.56
CA TRP A 62 2.33 14.91 14.55
C TRP A 62 3.78 14.43 14.58
N LYS A 63 4.71 15.13 13.91
CA LYS A 63 6.15 14.80 13.97
C LYS A 63 6.72 14.92 15.39
N ASN A 64 6.21 15.86 16.18
CA ASN A 64 6.66 16.09 17.54
C ASN A 64 5.89 15.27 18.59
N ASP A 65 4.82 14.59 18.19
CA ASP A 65 4.04 13.71 19.06
C ASP A 65 4.78 12.38 19.28
N ARG A 66 4.82 11.93 20.54
CA ARG A 66 5.50 10.70 20.97
C ARG A 66 4.54 9.52 21.20
N SER A 67 3.26 9.70 20.90
CA SER A 67 2.26 8.65 20.99
C SER A 67 2.50 7.58 19.91
N VAL A 68 2.02 6.38 20.19
CA VAL A 68 2.12 5.22 19.29
C VAL A 68 1.34 5.45 17.98
N GLU A 69 0.32 6.31 18.00
CA GLU A 69 -0.50 6.63 16.82
C GLU A 69 0.18 7.58 15.84
N ALA A 70 1.14 8.40 16.30
CA ALA A 70 1.71 9.49 15.50
C ALA A 70 2.29 9.04 14.15
N PRO A 71 3.05 7.93 14.04
CA PRO A 71 3.52 7.43 12.76
C PRO A 71 2.38 7.08 11.79
N GLY A 72 1.31 6.45 12.29
CA GLY A 72 0.15 6.08 11.48
C GLY A 72 -0.65 7.30 11.01
N ARG A 73 -0.72 8.35 11.83
CA ARG A 73 -1.37 9.63 11.43
C ARG A 73 -0.59 10.32 10.32
N LEU A 74 0.74 10.35 10.39
CA LEU A 74 1.60 10.89 9.33
C LEU A 74 1.46 10.08 8.03
N GLU A 75 1.33 8.75 8.14
CA GLU A 75 1.10 7.88 7.00
C GLU A 75 -0.26 8.16 6.32
N ASN A 76 -1.32 8.34 7.12
CA ASN A 76 -2.64 8.73 6.61
C ASN A 76 -2.62 10.08 5.89
N LEU A 77 -1.83 11.06 6.37
CA LEU A 77 -1.70 12.35 5.69
C LEU A 77 -1.02 12.20 4.32
N LYS A 78 -0.01 11.34 4.20
CA LYS A 78 0.63 11.04 2.90
C LYS A 78 -0.35 10.36 1.95
N GLU A 79 -1.12 9.41 2.45
CA GLU A 79 -2.11 8.72 1.63
C GLU A 79 -3.26 9.65 1.22
N LEU A 80 -3.64 10.62 2.06
CA LEU A 80 -4.58 11.68 1.69
C LEU A 80 -4.08 12.46 0.45
N ILE A 81 -2.83 12.96 0.49
CA ILE A 81 -2.26 13.68 -0.66
C ILE A 81 -2.20 12.82 -1.91
N ARG A 82 -1.80 11.55 -1.76
CA ARG A 82 -1.78 10.59 -2.87
C ARG A 82 -3.16 10.33 -3.45
N SER A 83 -4.19 10.16 -2.60
CA SER A 83 -5.57 9.99 -3.06
C SER A 83 -6.09 11.20 -3.83
N MET A 84 -5.57 12.40 -3.53
CA MET A 84 -5.90 13.62 -4.26
C MET A 84 -5.29 13.65 -5.68
N GLU A 85 -4.20 12.92 -5.96
CA GLU A 85 -3.58 12.87 -7.29
C GLU A 85 -4.53 12.31 -8.36
N GLU A 86 -5.51 11.49 -7.97
CA GLU A 86 -6.50 10.91 -8.88
C GLU A 86 -7.53 11.92 -9.40
N TYR A 87 -7.55 13.13 -8.84
CA TYR A 87 -8.53 14.17 -9.14
C TYR A 87 -7.87 15.36 -9.83
N GLU A 88 -8.60 16.01 -10.75
CA GLU A 88 -8.07 17.15 -11.50
C GLU A 88 -8.01 18.45 -10.66
N SER A 89 -8.77 18.53 -9.57
CA SER A 89 -8.82 19.73 -8.71
C SER A 89 -9.27 19.40 -7.29
N LEU A 90 -8.95 20.29 -6.34
CA LEU A 90 -9.44 20.20 -4.96
C LEU A 90 -10.97 20.16 -4.90
N ARG A 91 -11.66 20.91 -5.78
CA ARG A 91 -13.12 20.92 -5.83
C ARG A 91 -13.68 19.55 -6.20
N SER A 92 -13.14 18.92 -7.25
CA SER A 92 -13.57 17.58 -7.68
C SER A 92 -13.33 16.54 -6.59
N PHE A 93 -12.19 16.60 -5.90
CA PHE A 93 -11.91 15.75 -4.75
C PHE A 93 -12.94 15.94 -3.62
N LEU A 94 -13.21 17.18 -3.21
CA LEU A 94 -14.17 17.47 -2.15
C LEU A 94 -15.62 17.09 -2.51
N GLU A 95 -16.00 17.21 -3.78
CA GLU A 95 -17.30 16.74 -4.27
C GLU A 95 -17.41 15.21 -4.16
N HIS A 96 -16.36 14.48 -4.55
CA HIS A 96 -16.32 13.03 -4.39
C HIS A 96 -16.40 12.63 -2.91
N VAL A 97 -15.60 13.25 -2.04
CA VAL A 97 -15.62 12.99 -0.59
C VAL A 97 -17.00 13.24 0.00
N ALA A 98 -17.65 14.35 -0.36
CA ALA A 98 -18.99 14.67 0.12
C ALA A 98 -20.03 13.59 -0.27
N LEU A 99 -19.96 13.09 -1.51
CA LEU A 99 -20.84 12.01 -1.99
C LEU A 99 -20.61 10.68 -1.25
N VAL A 100 -19.34 10.32 -1.01
CA VAL A 100 -18.99 9.10 -0.26
C VAL A 100 -19.45 9.19 1.20
N MET A 101 -19.26 10.35 1.84
CA MET A 101 -19.69 10.56 3.23
C MET A 101 -21.22 10.50 3.39
N ASP A 102 -21.98 10.98 2.40
CA ASP A 102 -23.45 10.86 2.40
C ASP A 102 -23.92 9.40 2.26
N ALA A 103 -23.20 8.59 1.47
CA ALA A 103 -23.44 7.16 1.36
C ALA A 103 -23.14 6.40 2.67
N GLU A 104 -22.09 6.77 3.39
CA GLU A 104 -21.67 6.13 4.66
C GLU A 104 -22.69 6.36 5.80
N GLN A 105 -23.38 7.51 5.82
CA GLN A 105 -24.40 7.81 6.84
C GLN A 105 -25.67 6.94 6.72
N ASN A 106 -25.86 6.25 5.59
CA ASN A 106 -26.98 5.32 5.40
C ASN A 106 -26.65 3.93 5.97
N ALA A 107 -26.53 3.84 7.30
CA ALA A 107 -26.22 2.63 8.07
C ALA A 107 -27.26 1.49 7.99
N GLY A 108 -28.27 1.60 7.11
CA GLY A 108 -29.29 0.58 6.84
C GLY A 108 -29.21 -0.06 5.46
N LEU A 109 -28.16 0.23 4.67
CA LEU A 109 -27.98 -0.34 3.34
C LEU A 109 -27.41 -1.76 3.42
N ASP A 110 -27.92 -2.65 2.57
CA ASP A 110 -27.30 -3.95 2.27
C ASP A 110 -25.97 -3.71 1.55
N ALA A 111 -24.87 -3.72 2.31
CA ALA A 111 -23.56 -3.31 1.85
C ALA A 111 -22.45 -4.23 2.38
N VAL A 112 -21.33 -4.27 1.65
CA VAL A 112 -20.14 -5.01 2.07
C VAL A 112 -19.44 -4.26 3.20
N SER A 113 -19.21 -4.95 4.32
CA SER A 113 -18.47 -4.38 5.46
C SER A 113 -16.96 -4.48 5.25
N ILE A 114 -16.27 -3.34 5.20
CA ILE A 114 -14.81 -3.28 5.14
C ILE A 114 -14.29 -2.84 6.52
N MET A 115 -13.40 -3.62 7.12
CA MET A 115 -12.84 -3.34 8.44
C MET A 115 -11.46 -3.99 8.60
N THR A 116 -10.74 -3.58 9.63
CA THR A 116 -9.46 -4.21 9.99
C THR A 116 -9.69 -5.53 10.74
N LEU A 117 -8.70 -6.43 10.74
CA LEU A 117 -8.74 -7.69 11.51
C LEU A 117 -9.00 -7.45 13.01
N HIS A 118 -8.44 -6.38 13.56
CA HIS A 118 -8.65 -5.98 14.96
C HIS A 118 -10.10 -5.62 15.24
N SER A 119 -10.71 -4.85 14.33
CA SER A 119 -12.11 -4.40 14.44
C SER A 119 -13.12 -5.54 14.27
N ALA A 120 -12.73 -6.62 13.59
CA ALA A 120 -13.61 -7.77 13.35
C ALA A 120 -13.81 -8.68 14.58
N LYS A 121 -13.09 -8.43 15.69
CA LYS A 121 -13.16 -9.27 16.90
C LYS A 121 -14.59 -9.30 17.47
N GLY A 122 -15.13 -10.51 17.60
CA GLY A 122 -16.49 -10.73 18.14
C GLY A 122 -17.60 -10.59 17.10
N LEU A 123 -17.27 -10.25 15.85
CA LEU A 123 -18.21 -10.26 14.73
C LEU A 123 -18.08 -11.58 13.95
N GLU A 124 -19.11 -11.97 13.22
CA GLU A 124 -19.09 -13.14 12.34
C GLU A 124 -19.91 -12.87 11.10
N PHE A 125 -19.42 -13.36 9.95
CA PHE A 125 -20.01 -13.12 8.63
C PHE A 125 -20.17 -14.43 7.87
N GLU A 126 -21.17 -14.50 6.99
CA GLU A 126 -21.39 -15.68 6.14
C GLU A 126 -20.19 -15.94 5.21
N THR A 127 -19.65 -14.88 4.62
CA THR A 127 -18.49 -14.92 3.73
C THR A 127 -17.49 -13.85 4.15
N VAL A 128 -16.21 -14.20 4.23
CA VAL A 128 -15.12 -13.28 4.59
C VAL A 128 -14.05 -13.32 3.50
N PHE A 129 -13.57 -12.14 3.13
CA PHE A 129 -12.44 -11.95 2.23
C PHE A 129 -11.28 -11.36 3.01
N LEU A 130 -10.13 -12.04 2.97
CA LEU A 130 -8.90 -11.63 3.63
C LEU A 130 -7.83 -11.29 2.58
N PRO A 131 -7.79 -10.03 2.08
CA PRO A 131 -6.72 -9.59 1.20
C PRO A 131 -5.43 -9.31 1.98
N GLY A 132 -4.29 -9.30 1.27
CA GLY A 132 -3.02 -8.83 1.81
C GLY A 132 -2.28 -9.83 2.70
N TRP A 133 -2.48 -11.13 2.48
CA TRP A 133 -1.71 -12.19 3.14
C TRP A 133 -0.32 -12.31 2.53
N GLU A 134 0.52 -11.32 2.79
CA GLU A 134 1.86 -11.14 2.22
C GLU A 134 2.88 -10.90 3.33
N GLU A 135 4.10 -11.43 3.19
CA GLU A 135 5.19 -11.10 4.13
C GLU A 135 5.48 -9.60 4.13
N GLY A 136 5.71 -9.06 5.33
CA GLY A 136 5.93 -7.64 5.56
C GLY A 136 4.64 -6.84 5.77
N LEU A 137 3.52 -7.28 5.17
CA LEU A 137 2.18 -6.71 5.40
C LEU A 137 1.42 -7.48 6.49
N PHE A 138 1.31 -8.80 6.33
CA PHE A 138 0.69 -9.72 7.28
C PHE A 138 1.39 -11.09 7.24
N PRO A 139 2.30 -11.39 8.18
CA PRO A 139 2.58 -10.68 9.42
C PRO A 139 3.24 -9.31 9.22
N HIS A 140 2.85 -8.33 10.04
CA HIS A 140 3.36 -6.96 9.92
C HIS A 140 4.85 -6.87 10.33
N GLN A 141 5.68 -6.29 9.45
CA GLN A 141 7.14 -6.25 9.64
C GLN A 141 7.56 -5.64 10.99
N ARG A 142 6.94 -4.53 11.42
CA ARG A 142 7.30 -3.90 12.70
C ARG A 142 7.02 -4.80 13.91
N ALA A 143 5.95 -5.60 13.86
CA ALA A 143 5.63 -6.53 14.96
C ALA A 143 6.72 -7.61 15.08
N LEU A 144 7.25 -8.06 13.94
CA LEU A 144 8.38 -9.00 13.91
C LEU A 144 9.68 -8.36 14.41
N ASP A 145 9.95 -7.11 14.04
CA ASP A 145 11.18 -6.42 14.43
C ASP A 145 11.21 -6.07 15.94
N GLU A 146 10.08 -5.62 16.49
CA GLU A 146 9.96 -5.22 17.91
C GLU A 146 9.79 -6.42 18.84
N GLY A 147 8.99 -7.41 18.44
CA GLY A 147 8.60 -8.55 19.27
C GLY A 147 9.30 -9.85 18.93
N GLY A 148 10.04 -9.94 17.82
CA GLY A 148 10.65 -11.18 17.34
C GLY A 148 9.63 -12.32 17.30
N ARG A 149 9.92 -13.39 18.07
CA ARG A 149 9.02 -14.55 18.20
C ARG A 149 7.69 -14.23 18.86
N SER A 150 7.65 -13.38 19.89
CA SER A 150 6.37 -13.08 20.56
C SER A 150 5.49 -12.19 19.68
N GLY A 151 6.08 -11.28 18.90
CA GLY A 151 5.37 -10.49 17.90
C GLY A 151 4.76 -11.36 16.79
N LEU A 152 5.51 -12.33 16.29
CA LEU A 152 4.98 -13.31 15.32
C LEU A 152 3.79 -14.10 15.88
N GLU A 153 3.85 -14.53 17.14
CA GLU A 153 2.73 -15.24 17.78
C GLU A 153 1.50 -14.35 18.00
N GLU A 154 1.67 -13.03 18.14
CA GLU A 154 0.56 -12.10 18.20
C GLU A 154 -0.12 -11.94 16.83
N GLU A 155 0.68 -11.77 15.77
CA GLU A 155 0.17 -11.75 14.39
C GLU A 155 -0.52 -13.07 14.04
N ARG A 156 -0.01 -14.20 14.53
CA ARG A 156 -0.67 -15.51 14.39
C ARG A 156 -2.03 -15.55 15.09
N ARG A 157 -2.16 -14.94 16.28
CA ARG A 157 -3.45 -14.79 16.97
C ARG A 157 -4.41 -13.93 16.16
N LEU A 158 -3.94 -12.86 15.53
CA LEU A 158 -4.74 -12.05 14.62
C LEU A 158 -5.18 -12.85 13.39
N ALA A 159 -4.31 -13.70 12.84
CA ALA A 159 -4.64 -14.58 11.72
C ALA A 159 -5.77 -15.53 12.11
N TYR A 160 -5.66 -16.18 13.27
CA TYR A 160 -6.70 -17.02 13.83
C TYR A 160 -8.04 -16.28 14.01
N VAL A 161 -8.01 -15.06 14.53
CA VAL A 161 -9.23 -14.23 14.64
C VAL A 161 -9.84 -14.03 13.26
N GLY A 162 -9.06 -13.61 12.26
CA GLY A 162 -9.53 -13.41 10.88
C GLY A 162 -10.17 -14.65 10.26
N LEU A 163 -9.47 -15.78 10.32
CA LEU A 163 -9.94 -17.07 9.78
C LEU A 163 -11.28 -17.49 10.42
N THR A 164 -11.43 -17.28 11.74
CA THR A 164 -12.62 -17.66 12.49
C THR A 164 -13.79 -16.68 12.39
N ARG A 165 -13.68 -15.58 11.63
CA ARG A 165 -14.82 -14.69 11.38
C ARG A 165 -15.79 -15.23 10.33
N ALA A 166 -15.34 -16.17 9.49
CA ALA A 166 -16.14 -16.77 8.44
C ALA A 166 -16.99 -17.94 8.96
N LYS A 167 -18.30 -17.91 8.67
CA LYS A 167 -19.21 -19.02 8.97
C LYS A 167 -19.26 -20.08 7.88
N LYS A 168 -19.21 -19.68 6.61
CA LYS A 168 -19.32 -20.60 5.46
C LYS A 168 -18.14 -20.51 4.52
N ASN A 169 -17.87 -19.32 3.99
CA ASN A 169 -16.86 -19.13 2.95
C ASN A 169 -15.75 -18.21 3.44
N LEU A 170 -14.51 -18.61 3.19
CA LEU A 170 -13.33 -17.83 3.51
C LEU A 170 -12.42 -17.80 2.28
N HIS A 171 -12.14 -16.60 1.80
CA HIS A 171 -11.25 -16.38 0.65
C HIS A 171 -10.04 -15.58 1.12
N ILE A 172 -8.85 -16.07 0.82
CA ILE A 172 -7.58 -15.43 1.18
C ILE A 172 -6.86 -15.05 -0.10
N TRP A 173 -6.35 -13.81 -0.17
CA TRP A 173 -5.64 -13.29 -1.32
C TRP A 173 -4.29 -12.70 -0.95
N PHE A 174 -3.33 -12.89 -1.85
CA PHE A 174 -2.03 -12.23 -1.87
C PHE A 174 -1.73 -11.79 -3.31
N VAL A 175 -0.90 -10.76 -3.47
CA VAL A 175 -0.41 -10.32 -4.78
C VAL A 175 1.10 -10.51 -4.89
N SER A 176 1.63 -10.58 -6.12
CA SER A 176 3.07 -10.65 -6.37
C SER A 176 3.76 -9.28 -6.35
N ASN A 177 3.00 -8.22 -6.65
CA ASN A 177 3.47 -6.84 -6.66
C ASN A 177 2.41 -5.94 -6.04
N ARG A 178 2.82 -5.08 -5.11
CA ARG A 178 1.96 -4.09 -4.46
C ARG A 178 2.59 -2.71 -4.54
N GLN A 179 1.78 -1.70 -4.75
CA GLN A 179 2.23 -0.31 -4.66
C GLN A 179 2.01 0.19 -3.22
N ILE A 180 3.10 0.36 -2.48
CA ILE A 180 3.10 0.89 -1.10
C ILE A 180 3.85 2.22 -1.11
N HIS A 181 3.20 3.29 -0.64
CA HIS A 181 3.75 4.66 -0.64
C HIS A 181 4.30 5.09 -2.01
N GLY A 182 3.53 4.82 -3.07
CA GLY A 182 3.90 5.14 -4.46
C GLY A 182 4.96 4.23 -5.08
N LEU A 183 5.68 3.41 -4.30
CA LEU A 183 6.72 2.51 -4.77
C LEU A 183 6.16 1.11 -5.01
N TRP A 184 6.47 0.54 -6.17
CA TRP A 184 6.19 -0.86 -6.45
C TRP A 184 7.17 -1.74 -5.67
N GLN A 185 6.62 -2.66 -4.89
CA GLN A 185 7.35 -3.63 -4.09
C GLN A 185 6.91 -5.03 -4.51
N SER A 186 7.89 -5.91 -4.72
CA SER A 186 7.61 -7.34 -4.90
C SER A 186 7.31 -7.94 -3.53
N THR A 187 6.20 -8.65 -3.44
CA THR A 187 5.69 -9.27 -2.22
C THR A 187 5.70 -10.78 -2.37
N ILE A 188 6.01 -11.47 -1.29
CA ILE A 188 5.92 -12.93 -1.22
C ILE A 188 4.71 -13.32 -0.36
N PRO A 189 4.10 -14.50 -0.60
CA PRO A 189 2.95 -14.95 0.18
C PRO A 189 3.28 -15.07 1.66
N SER A 190 2.31 -14.78 2.53
CA SER A 190 2.45 -14.90 3.98
C SER A 190 2.78 -16.34 4.39
N ARG A 191 3.72 -16.51 5.32
CA ARG A 191 4.03 -17.81 5.95
C ARG A 191 2.82 -18.49 6.59
N PHE A 192 1.82 -17.72 7.04
CA PHE A 192 0.61 -18.29 7.65
C PHE A 192 -0.23 -19.10 6.66
N LEU A 193 -0.03 -18.93 5.35
CA LEU A 193 -0.67 -19.77 4.33
C LEU A 193 -0.16 -21.21 4.38
N GLU A 194 1.14 -21.41 4.66
CA GLU A 194 1.76 -22.74 4.75
C GLU A 194 1.31 -23.51 6.01
N GLU A 195 0.74 -22.80 6.99
CA GLU A 195 0.23 -23.38 8.23
C GLU A 195 -1.21 -23.87 8.10
N LEU A 196 -1.90 -23.53 7.02
CA LEU A 196 -3.26 -23.98 6.77
C LEU A 196 -3.26 -25.46 6.34
N PRO A 197 -4.19 -26.28 6.85
CA PRO A 197 -4.27 -27.68 6.43
C PRO A 197 -4.67 -27.78 4.95
N ASN A 198 -3.78 -28.36 4.12
CA ASN A 198 -4.00 -28.52 2.67
C ASN A 198 -5.33 -29.20 2.30
N ALA A 199 -5.87 -30.07 3.17
CA ALA A 199 -7.14 -30.74 2.95
C ALA A 199 -8.36 -29.80 2.94
N HIS A 200 -8.20 -28.57 3.43
CA HIS A 200 -9.25 -27.57 3.57
C HIS A 200 -8.97 -26.31 2.74
N VAL A 201 -7.94 -26.33 1.90
CA VAL A 201 -7.54 -25.20 1.07
C VAL A 201 -7.71 -25.57 -0.40
N GLU A 202 -8.56 -24.82 -1.09
CA GLU A 202 -8.65 -24.85 -2.54
C GLU A 202 -7.84 -23.68 -3.11
N VAL A 203 -6.78 -23.98 -3.84
CA VAL A 203 -5.97 -22.96 -4.51
C VAL A 203 -6.60 -22.65 -5.85
N ALA A 204 -7.22 -21.48 -5.96
CA ALA A 204 -7.65 -20.94 -7.25
C ALA A 204 -6.39 -20.49 -8.01
N GLU A 205 -5.87 -21.35 -8.89
CA GLU A 205 -4.79 -20.96 -9.80
C GLU A 205 -5.26 -19.79 -10.67
N SER A 206 -4.63 -18.62 -10.50
CA SER A 206 -4.64 -17.61 -11.56
C SER A 206 -3.84 -18.18 -12.72
N GLY A 207 -4.52 -18.57 -13.80
CA GLY A 207 -3.89 -19.16 -14.99
C GLY A 207 -2.58 -18.45 -15.35
N ASN A 208 -1.53 -19.26 -15.52
CA ASN A 208 -0.16 -18.89 -15.91
C ASN A 208 0.00 -17.53 -16.59
N SER A 209 0.72 -16.61 -15.95
CA SER A 209 1.41 -15.53 -16.66
C SER A 209 2.71 -15.16 -15.97
N TYR A 210 3.70 -16.07 -16.04
CA TYR A 210 5.10 -15.68 -15.94
C TYR A 210 5.97 -16.51 -16.90
N GLY A 211 6.84 -15.78 -17.63
CA GLY A 211 7.80 -16.19 -18.65
C GLY A 211 8.19 -17.66 -18.75
N GLY A 212 8.09 -18.19 -19.98
CA GLY A 212 8.37 -19.58 -20.29
C GLY A 212 9.80 -20.02 -20.03
N TYR A 213 9.94 -21.23 -19.49
CA TYR A 213 10.98 -22.20 -19.81
C TYR A 213 10.46 -23.62 -19.56
N GLY A 214 10.19 -24.33 -20.66
CA GLY A 214 10.46 -25.76 -20.86
C GLY A 214 9.92 -26.79 -19.86
N ASN A 215 8.68 -27.23 -20.09
CA ASN A 215 8.14 -28.52 -19.66
C ASN A 215 9.00 -29.67 -20.24
N SER A 216 9.58 -30.55 -19.41
CA SER A 216 10.46 -31.65 -19.85
C SER A 216 9.79 -33.01 -19.66
N TYR A 217 8.74 -33.29 -20.44
CA TYR A 217 8.21 -34.65 -20.63
C TYR A 217 7.47 -34.72 -21.98
N GLY A 218 8.06 -35.41 -22.95
CA GLY A 218 7.43 -35.70 -24.24
C GLY A 218 8.43 -35.76 -25.40
N GLY A 219 8.83 -36.97 -25.79
CA GLY A 219 9.68 -37.22 -26.94
C GLY A 219 8.95 -37.07 -28.28
N GLY A 220 9.71 -36.75 -29.34
CA GLY A 220 9.23 -36.74 -30.73
C GLY A 220 10.21 -36.06 -31.69
N SER A 221 11.03 -36.86 -32.37
CA SER A 221 12.02 -36.52 -33.40
C SER A 221 11.47 -35.79 -34.62
N PHE A 222 12.09 -34.68 -35.09
CA PHE A 222 12.24 -34.32 -36.54
C PHE A 222 13.43 -33.33 -36.68
N ALA A 223 14.53 -33.69 -37.34
CA ALA A 223 14.87 -33.39 -38.74
C ALA A 223 15.65 -32.06 -38.98
N SER A 224 16.96 -32.22 -39.24
CA SER A 224 17.81 -31.56 -40.26
C SER A 224 17.51 -30.15 -40.82
N GLY A 225 18.56 -29.31 -40.90
CA GLY A 225 18.71 -28.23 -41.91
C GLY A 225 19.26 -26.92 -41.33
N ARG A 226 20.55 -26.61 -41.49
CA ARG A 226 21.15 -25.77 -42.56
C ARG A 226 20.73 -24.29 -42.54
N GLY A 227 21.65 -23.45 -42.04
CA GLY A 227 22.04 -22.14 -42.61
C GLY A 227 21.03 -21.00 -42.66
N GLY A 228 21.31 -19.92 -41.93
CA GLY A 228 20.66 -18.62 -42.14
C GLY A 228 21.32 -17.50 -41.34
N GLN A 229 22.15 -16.70 -42.00
CA GLN A 229 22.64 -15.39 -41.53
C GLN A 229 21.49 -14.38 -41.47
N GLY A 230 21.47 -13.52 -40.45
CA GLY A 230 20.51 -12.41 -40.41
C GLY A 230 20.62 -11.51 -39.18
N ALA A 231 21.40 -10.44 -39.35
CA ALA A 231 21.19 -9.06 -38.87
C ALA A 231 20.78 -8.81 -37.40
N GLY A 232 21.66 -8.08 -36.71
CA GLY A 232 21.49 -7.63 -35.34
C GLY A 232 20.30 -6.68 -35.11
N ARG A 233 19.82 -6.72 -33.87
CA ARG A 233 19.11 -5.60 -33.23
C ARG A 233 20.01 -5.10 -32.10
N GLN A 234 20.68 -3.97 -32.36
CA GLN A 234 21.39 -3.20 -31.34
C GLN A 234 20.37 -2.66 -30.34
N ASN A 235 20.66 -2.87 -29.06
CA ASN A 235 19.88 -2.32 -27.95
C ASN A 235 20.15 -0.81 -27.85
N PRO A 236 19.14 0.08 -27.75
CA PRO A 236 19.34 1.54 -27.69
C PRO A 236 19.83 2.06 -26.33
N TYR A 237 19.96 1.16 -25.34
CA TYR A 237 20.49 1.46 -24.03
C TYR A 237 21.88 0.80 -23.95
N GLY A 238 22.91 1.62 -23.71
CA GLY A 238 24.31 1.22 -23.75
C GLY A 238 24.65 -0.05 -22.95
N ALA A 239 25.78 -0.68 -23.31
CA ALA A 239 26.21 -1.97 -22.80
C ALA A 239 26.19 -2.05 -21.27
N SER A 240 25.51 -3.08 -20.75
CA SER A 240 25.40 -3.31 -19.32
C SER A 240 26.60 -4.11 -18.85
N ARG A 241 27.05 -3.90 -17.61
CA ARG A 241 28.13 -4.66 -16.95
C ARG A 241 27.91 -6.19 -16.87
N PHE A 242 26.77 -6.67 -17.33
CA PHE A 242 26.41 -8.08 -17.47
C PHE A 242 26.75 -8.67 -18.84
N ASP A 243 27.06 -7.86 -19.85
CA ASP A 243 27.38 -8.32 -21.22
C ASP A 243 28.80 -8.94 -21.33
N ASN A 244 29.66 -8.79 -20.33
CA ASN A 244 31.03 -9.33 -20.32
C ASN A 244 31.21 -10.61 -19.47
N VAL A 245 30.13 -11.20 -18.95
CA VAL A 245 30.25 -12.45 -18.16
C VAL A 245 30.10 -13.65 -19.10
N GLY A 246 31.14 -13.89 -19.90
CA GLY A 246 31.17 -15.02 -20.84
C GLY A 246 32.50 -15.29 -21.52
N ALA A 247 33.48 -14.39 -21.41
CA ALA A 247 34.85 -14.67 -21.84
C ALA A 247 35.71 -14.93 -20.60
N ASP A 248 36.25 -16.15 -20.55
CA ASP A 248 37.23 -16.65 -19.58
C ASP A 248 36.69 -16.98 -18.18
N SER A 249 36.15 -18.20 -18.10
CA SER A 249 35.87 -18.88 -16.85
C SER A 249 37.16 -19.22 -16.12
N GLU A 250 37.39 -18.61 -14.97
CA GLU A 250 37.99 -19.27 -13.80
C GLU A 250 37.83 -18.37 -12.56
N LYS A 251 36.97 -18.80 -11.63
CA LYS A 251 36.66 -18.23 -10.28
C LYS A 251 35.49 -17.23 -10.18
N SER A 252 34.29 -17.73 -9.94
CA SER A 252 33.44 -17.35 -8.78
C SER A 252 32.15 -18.19 -8.81
N GLY A 253 31.89 -18.93 -7.72
CA GLY A 253 30.66 -19.69 -7.55
C GLY A 253 29.57 -18.79 -7.00
N ALA A 254 28.47 -18.64 -7.75
CA ALA A 254 27.26 -17.99 -7.28
C ALA A 254 26.04 -18.44 -8.10
N PHE A 255 25.10 -19.12 -7.42
CA PHE A 255 23.68 -19.31 -7.75
C PHE A 255 23.29 -20.19 -8.96
N SER A 256 23.37 -21.52 -8.76
CA SER A 256 22.49 -22.46 -9.46
C SER A 256 21.15 -22.56 -8.71
N ASN A 257 20.06 -22.20 -9.38
CA ASN A 257 18.70 -22.37 -8.86
C ASN A 257 18.24 -23.82 -9.15
N THR A 258 18.20 -24.66 -8.12
CA THR A 258 17.77 -26.06 -8.22
C THR A 258 16.54 -26.28 -7.36
N TYR A 259 15.37 -25.85 -7.83
CA TYR A 259 14.09 -26.33 -7.31
C TYR A 259 13.63 -27.50 -8.17
N ALA A 260 14.08 -28.69 -7.79
CA ALA A 260 13.58 -29.96 -8.31
C ALA A 260 13.19 -30.85 -7.13
N THR A 261 11.88 -31.12 -7.04
CA THR A 261 11.19 -32.17 -6.28
C THR A 261 11.16 -32.15 -4.73
N PRO A 262 10.06 -32.67 -4.11
CA PRO A 262 9.79 -32.57 -2.67
C PRO A 262 10.74 -33.38 -1.76
N GLY A 263 11.09 -32.79 -0.62
CA GLY A 263 12.08 -33.30 0.33
C GLY A 263 11.71 -34.50 1.20
N TRP A 264 10.75 -35.36 0.84
CA TRP A 264 10.38 -36.53 1.66
C TRP A 264 11.21 -37.81 1.38
N GLN A 265 12.07 -37.84 0.36
CA GLN A 265 12.94 -39.00 0.06
C GLN A 265 14.31 -39.02 0.79
N ARG A 266 14.56 -38.14 1.76
CA ARG A 266 15.85 -38.10 2.50
C ARG A 266 15.78 -38.46 3.98
N ALA A 267 14.67 -39.04 4.44
CA ALA A 267 14.49 -39.44 5.85
C ALA A 267 14.29 -40.96 6.08
N GLN A 268 14.69 -41.79 5.11
CA GLN A 268 14.89 -43.24 5.33
C GLN A 268 16.19 -43.69 4.63
N ALA A 269 17.32 -43.46 5.31
CA ALA A 269 18.56 -44.22 5.23
C ALA A 269 19.38 -43.92 6.49
#